data_AF-A0A645GYW7-F1
#
_entry.id   AF-A0A645GYW7-F1
#
_cell.length_a   1.000
_cell.length_b   1.000
_cell.length_c   1.000
_cell.angle_alpha   90.00
_cell.angle_beta   90.00
_cell.angle_gamma   90.00
#
_symmetry.space_group_name_H-M   'P 1'
#
loop_
_entity.id
_entity.type
_entity.pdbx_description
1 polymer ?
#
loop_
_entity_poly.entity_id
_entity_poly.type
_entity_poly.pdbx_seq_one_letter_code
_entity_poly.pdbx_strand_id
1 'polypeptide(L)' 'MPYKGLGDIPMQGFPVTFSDQPEQLYCGAPTLGEHNAEIYGELGYSESEIEKMKEARDI' A
#
# COMPACT_ATOMS: atom_id res chain seq x y z
N MET A 1 -7.19 12.68 5.56
CA MET A 1 -6.85 11.35 5.03
C MET A 1 -5.93 10.69 6.05
N PRO A 2 -6.27 9.49 6.54
CA PRO A 2 -5.45 8.82 7.54
C PRO A 2 -4.15 8.35 6.89
N TYR A 3 -3.03 8.93 7.32
CA TYR A 3 -1.69 8.57 6.87
C TYR A 3 -0.94 7.87 7.99
N LYS A 4 -0.38 6.69 7.70
CA LYS A 4 0.35 5.87 8.68
C LYS A 4 1.56 6.63 9.22
N GLY A 5 1.56 6.91 10.52
CA GLY A 5 2.62 7.65 11.21
C GLY A 5 2.44 9.18 11.26
N LEU A 6 1.55 9.77 10.46
CA LEU A 6 1.27 11.22 10.46
C LEU A 6 -0.16 11.58 10.91
N GLY A 7 -1.05 10.59 11.03
CA GLY A 7 -2.46 10.83 11.39
C GLY A 7 -3.24 11.43 10.22
N ASP A 8 -4.29 12.20 10.53
CA ASP A 8 -5.13 12.80 9.49
C ASP A 8 -4.48 14.05 8.88
N ILE A 9 -4.16 13.96 7.60
CA ILE A 9 -3.62 15.09 6.82
C ILE A 9 -4.65 15.61 5.80
N PRO A 10 -4.72 16.93 5.57
CA PRO A 10 -5.55 17.49 4.50
C PRO A 10 -4.94 17.13 3.14
N MET A 11 -5.76 16.57 2.25
CA MET A 11 -5.37 16.23 0.88
C MET A 11 -6.39 16.82 -0.09
N GLN A 12 -5.94 17.21 -1.29
CA GLN A 12 -6.86 17.59 -2.36
C GLN A 12 -7.77 16.41 -2.70
N GLY A 13 -9.07 16.69 -2.83
CA GLY A 13 -10.05 15.68 -3.24
C GLY A 13 -9.95 15.33 -4.72
N PHE A 14 -10.89 14.52 -5.19
CA PHE A 14 -10.98 14.17 -6.60
C PHE A 14 -11.47 15.38 -7.43
N PRO A 15 -10.80 15.73 -8.54
CA PRO A 15 -11.15 16.93 -9.31
C PRO A 15 -12.43 16.80 -10.12
N VAL A 16 -12.90 15.57 -10.35
CA VAL A 16 -14.10 15.25 -11.13
C VAL A 16 -14.85 14.12 -10.42
N THR A 17 -16.18 14.17 -10.47
CA THR A 17 -17.07 13.15 -9.92
C THR A 17 -17.74 12.36 -11.04
N PHE A 18 -17.97 11.06 -10.81
CA PHE A 18 -18.68 10.19 -11.75
C PHE A 18 -19.96 9.68 -11.08
N SER A 19 -21.10 9.75 -11.78
CA SER A 19 -22.41 9.39 -11.21
C SER A 19 -22.52 7.90 -10.89
N ASP A 20 -22.00 7.05 -11.77
CA ASP A 20 -22.19 5.60 -11.70
C ASP A 20 -21.05 4.92 -10.94
N GLN A 21 -19.93 5.62 -10.77
CA GLN A 21 -18.76 5.15 -10.03
C GLN A 21 -18.22 6.30 -9.16
N PRO A 22 -18.86 6.57 -8.00
CA PRO A 22 -18.38 7.61 -7.11
C PRO A 22 -16.95 7.31 -6.66
N GLU A 23 -16.22 8.39 -6.36
CA GLU A 23 -14.87 8.32 -5.86
C GLU A 23 -14.78 7.52 -4.56
N GLN A 24 -13.76 6.67 -4.46
CA GLN A 24 -13.52 5.85 -3.28
C GLN A 24 -12.14 6.16 -2.72
N LEU A 25 -12.11 6.62 -1.47
CA LEU A 25 -10.89 6.84 -0.71
C LEU A 25 -10.62 5.60 0.15
N TYR A 26 -9.77 4.70 -0.33
CA TYR A 26 -9.53 3.41 0.33
C TYR A 26 -8.54 3.49 1.50
N CYS A 27 -7.37 4.08 1.27
CA CYS A 27 -6.31 4.16 2.27
C CYS A 27 -5.34 5.30 1.95
N GLY A 28 -4.59 5.74 2.97
CA GLY A 28 -3.43 6.61 2.80
C GLY A 28 -2.33 5.99 1.94
N ALA A 29 -1.32 6.77 1.57
CA ALA A 29 -0.18 6.21 0.86
C ALA A 29 0.55 5.16 1.73
N PRO A 30 1.02 4.05 1.12
CA PRO A 30 1.70 3.00 1.85
C PRO A 30 3.09 3.46 2.32
N THR A 31 3.58 2.81 3.37
CA THR A 31 4.98 2.92 3.80
C THR A 31 5.89 2.06 2.91
N LEU A 32 7.20 2.34 2.94
CA LEU A 32 8.19 1.56 2.20
C LEU A 32 8.10 0.08 2.59
N GLY A 33 7.84 -0.78 1.61
CA GLY A 33 7.74 -2.24 1.79
C GLY A 33 6.46 -2.75 2.46
N GLU A 34 5.44 -1.90 2.68
CA GLU A 34 4.23 -2.26 3.43
C GLU A 34 3.50 -3.51 2.91
N HIS A 35 3.48 -3.69 1.59
CA HIS A 35 2.76 -4.77 0.92
C HIS A 35 3.69 -5.85 0.33
N ASN A 36 4.99 -5.85 0.66
CA ASN A 36 5.93 -6.81 0.08
C ASN A 36 5.49 -8.26 0.33
N ALA A 37 5.14 -8.61 1.57
CA ALA A 37 4.73 -9.98 1.92
C ALA A 37 3.44 -10.41 1.21
N GLU A 38 2.47 -9.50 1.07
CA GLU A 38 1.21 -9.72 0.36
C GLU A 38 1.46 -10.01 -1.13
N ILE A 39 2.16 -9.10 -1.81
CA ILE A 39 2.42 -9.21 -3.26
C ILE A 39 3.34 -10.39 -3.58
N TYR A 40 4.42 -10.61 -2.82
CA TYR A 40 5.29 -11.77 -3.07
C TYR A 40 4.58 -13.10 -2.77
N GLY A 41 3.69 -13.13 -1.77
CA GLY A 41 2.84 -14.29 -1.51
C GLY A 41 1.90 -14.61 -2.67
N GLU A 42 1.26 -13.58 -3.25
CA GLU A 42 0.42 -13.73 -4.46
C GLU A 42 1.22 -14.21 -5.68
N LEU A 43 2.50 -13.84 -5.76
CA LEU A 43 3.42 -14.31 -6.81
C LEU A 43 3.96 -15.72 -6.55
N GLY A 44 3.63 -16.35 -5.41
CA GLY A 44 3.98 -17.72 -5.09
C GLY A 44 5.29 -17.90 -4.32
N TYR A 45 5.88 -16.83 -3.80
CA TYR A 45 7.04 -16.93 -2.91
C TYR A 45 6.61 -17.43 -1.53
N SER A 46 7.40 -18.34 -0.97
CA SER A 46 7.24 -18.77 0.41
C SER A 46 7.72 -17.71 1.40
N GLU A 47 7.21 -17.75 2.64
CA GLU A 47 7.67 -16.87 3.71
C GLU A 47 9.18 -16.94 3.92
N SER A 48 9.80 -18.12 3.75
CA SER A 48 11.24 -18.30 3.88
C SER A 48 12.03 -17.61 2.77
N GLU A 49 11.52 -17.57 1.54
CA GLU A 49 12.17 -16.85 0.43
C GLU A 49 12.08 -15.34 0.63
N ILE A 50 10.92 -14.85 1.06
CA ILE A 50 10.71 -13.43 1.37
C ILE A 50 11.66 -12.98 2.49
N GLU A 51 11.84 -13.80 3.53
CA GLU A 51 12.75 -13.46 4.63
C GLU A 51 14.22 -13.42 4.18
N LYS A 52 14.64 -14.36 3.30
CA LYS A 52 15.98 -14.31 2.70
C LYS A 52 16.20 -13.05 1.86
N MET A 53 15.19 -12.61 1.11
CA MET A 53 15.27 -11.37 0.33
C MET A 53 15.41 -10.14 1.22
N LYS A 54 14.69 -10.10 2.36
CA LYS A 54 14.86 -9.04 3.36
C LYS A 54 16.25 -9.03 3.97
N GLU A 55 16.78 -10.20 4.34
CA GLU A 55 18.14 -10.34 4.87
C GLU A 55 19.20 -9.90 3.86
N ALA A 56 19.01 -10.25 2.58
CA ALA A 56 19.86 -9.84 1.47
C ALA A 56 19.75 -8.35 1.11
N ARG A 57 18.72 -7.65 1.64
CA ARG A 57 18.34 -6.26 1.28
C ARG A 57 17.95 -6.09 -0.19
N ASP A 58 17.36 -7.14 -0.77
CA ASP A 58 16.74 -7.06 -2.09
C ASP A 58 15.36 -6.37 -2.01
N ILE A 59 14.72 -6.40 -0.83
CA ILE A 59 13.37 -5.87 -0.55
C ILE A 59 13.25 -5.23 0.84
#